data_AF-A0A959RW99-F1
#
_entry.id   AF-A0A959RW99-F1
#
_cell.length_a   1.000
_cell.length_b   1.000
_cell.length_c   1.000
_cell.angle_alpha   90.00
_cell.angle_beta   90.00
_cell.angle_gamma   90.00
#
_symmetry.space_group_name_H-M   'P 1'
#
loop_
_entity.id
_entity.type
_entity.pdbx_description
1 polymer ?
#
loop_
_entity_poly.entity_id
_entity_poly.type
_entity_poly.pdbx_seq_one_letter_code
_entity_poly.pdbx_strand_id
1 'polypeptide(L)'
;MLDKIKELTKDTALYGISTIVGRFLGFILVPFYTNVFSTEEFGIQSYLYAFLAFANIVYIYGMDAAFMKFATVNEKDERTVFSTGYIFVTITTLAFSVILVLIHKWLAYEADLTNYSNIFLYVIVILFLDTATLIPFSELRLKRKASKFALIKIINILINVGLNFTLILKYKFGIEAIFISNLAASAFSFVVLIPTIISNLDF
;
A
#
# COMPACT_ATOMS: atom_id res chain seq x y z
N MET A 1 19.10 30.11 -8.28
CA MET A 1 19.39 29.18 -7.15
C MET A 1 18.30 29.24 -6.09
N LEU A 2 17.88 30.43 -5.66
CA LEU A 2 16.79 30.61 -4.68
C LEU A 2 15.48 29.92 -5.08
N ASP A 3 15.08 29.98 -6.36
CA ASP A 3 13.85 29.30 -6.82
C ASP A 3 13.94 27.78 -6.73
N LYS A 4 15.11 27.20 -7.06
CA LYS A 4 15.36 25.76 -6.90
C LYS A 4 15.35 25.34 -5.43
N ILE A 5 15.91 26.16 -4.54
CA ILE A 5 15.86 25.92 -3.08
C ILE A 5 14.42 26.02 -2.58
N LYS A 6 13.64 27.00 -3.06
CA LYS A 6 12.24 27.17 -2.69
C LYS A 6 11.37 26.00 -3.15
N GLU A 7 11.59 25.51 -4.37
CA GLU A 7 10.92 24.33 -4.93
C GLU A 7 11.29 23.06 -4.13
N LEU A 8 12.58 22.86 -3.84
CA LEU A 8 13.07 21.75 -3.02
C LEU A 8 12.47 21.76 -1.61
N THR A 9 12.43 22.92 -0.96
CA THR A 9 11.84 23.07 0.39
C THR A 9 10.35 22.76 0.37
N LYS A 10 9.63 23.17 -0.68
CA LYS A 10 8.20 22.89 -0.82
C LYS A 10 7.93 21.39 -0.99
N ASP A 11 8.68 20.72 -1.87
CA ASP A 11 8.56 19.27 -2.06
C ASP A 11 8.96 18.50 -0.80
N THR A 12 10.06 18.87 -0.16
CA THR A 12 10.52 18.27 1.09
C THR A 12 9.49 18.42 2.21
N ALA A 13 8.91 19.61 2.37
CA ALA A 13 7.86 19.84 3.35
C ALA A 13 6.63 18.98 3.04
N LEU A 14 6.21 18.88 1.77
CA LEU A 14 5.00 18.18 1.41
C LEU A 14 5.13 16.65 1.52
N TYR A 15 6.25 16.08 1.06
CA TYR A 15 6.57 14.65 1.27
C TYR A 15 6.85 14.33 2.74
N GLY A 16 7.56 15.21 3.45
CA GLY A 16 7.89 15.04 4.86
C GLY A 16 6.65 15.09 5.75
N ILE A 17 5.79 16.11 5.58
CA ILE A 17 4.55 16.28 6.34
C ILE A 17 3.61 15.09 6.09
N SER A 18 3.41 14.68 4.83
CA SER A 18 2.55 13.52 4.55
C SER A 18 3.06 12.23 5.20
N THR A 19 4.38 12.04 5.27
CA THR A 19 4.99 10.91 5.97
C THR A 19 4.81 10.99 7.49
N ILE A 20 5.06 12.16 8.09
CA ILE A 20 4.92 12.37 9.53
C ILE A 20 3.47 12.21 9.97
N VAL A 21 2.54 12.85 9.26
CA VAL A 21 1.10 12.74 9.54
C VAL A 21 0.65 11.28 9.42
N GLY A 22 1.11 10.56 8.40
CA GLY A 22 0.80 9.15 8.25
C GLY A 22 1.28 8.29 9.42
N ARG A 23 2.53 8.49 9.86
CA ARG A 23 3.08 7.78 11.02
C ARG A 23 2.35 8.15 12.31
N PHE A 24 2.01 9.41 12.49
CA PHE A 24 1.28 9.88 13.68
C PHE A 24 -0.13 9.30 13.75
N LEU A 25 -0.87 9.31 12.64
CA LEU A 25 -2.21 8.71 12.57
C LEU A 25 -2.16 7.19 12.78
N GLY A 26 -1.17 6.50 12.21
CA GLY A 26 -0.95 5.07 12.49
C GLY A 26 -0.58 4.80 13.95
N PHE A 27 0.20 5.68 14.58
CA PHE A 27 0.53 5.57 15.99
C PHE A 27 -0.69 5.72 16.90
N ILE A 28 -1.64 6.62 16.58
CA ILE A 28 -2.90 6.78 17.33
C ILE A 28 -3.73 5.49 17.35
N LEU A 29 -3.64 4.66 16.31
CA LEU A 29 -4.37 3.40 16.27
C LEU A 29 -3.85 2.39 17.31
N VAL A 30 -2.59 2.50 17.75
CA VAL A 30 -2.02 1.58 18.75
C VAL A 30 -2.76 1.65 20.09
N PRO A 31 -2.82 2.80 20.80
CA PRO A 31 -3.57 2.88 22.05
C PRO A 31 -5.07 2.60 21.84
N PHE A 32 -5.62 2.90 20.65
CA PHE A 32 -6.99 2.55 20.34
C PHE A 32 -7.20 1.02 20.30
N TYR A 33 -6.38 0.29 19.56
CA TYR A 33 -6.48 -1.17 19.45
C TYR A 33 -6.22 -1.87 20.78
N THR A 34 -5.23 -1.44 21.55
CA THR A 34 -4.90 -2.07 22.84
C THR A 34 -5.97 -1.86 23.92
N ASN A 35 -6.85 -0.87 23.77
CA ASN A 35 -7.98 -0.66 24.69
C ASN A 35 -9.26 -1.39 24.23
N VAL A 36 -9.37 -1.76 22.96
CA VAL A 36 -10.58 -2.35 22.38
C VAL A 36 -10.45 -3.86 22.17
N PHE A 37 -9.31 -4.32 21.69
CA PHE A 37 -9.05 -5.73 21.39
C PHE A 37 -8.35 -6.45 22.53
N SER A 38 -8.57 -7.77 22.61
CA SER A 38 -7.82 -8.63 23.50
C SER A 38 -6.33 -8.73 23.10
N THR A 39 -5.48 -9.17 24.03
CA THR A 39 -4.06 -9.41 23.73
C THR A 39 -3.87 -10.45 22.62
N GLU A 40 -4.74 -11.45 22.56
CA GLU A 40 -4.74 -12.48 21.51
C GLU A 40 -5.03 -11.86 20.15
N GLU A 41 -6.13 -11.12 20.01
CA GLU A 41 -6.48 -10.43 18.76
C GLU A 41 -5.37 -9.46 18.34
N PHE A 42 -4.88 -8.62 19.24
CA PHE A 42 -3.78 -7.71 18.92
C PHE A 42 -2.50 -8.45 18.48
N GLY A 43 -2.25 -9.64 19.02
CA GLY A 43 -1.20 -10.55 18.59
C GLY A 43 -1.38 -11.03 17.15
N ILE A 44 -2.61 -11.42 16.77
CA ILE A 44 -2.98 -11.82 15.41
C ILE A 44 -2.74 -10.66 14.43
N GLN A 45 -3.17 -9.46 14.79
CA GLN A 45 -2.92 -8.26 13.98
C GLN A 45 -1.42 -8.07 13.77
N SER A 46 -0.65 -8.10 14.84
CA SER A 46 0.80 -7.89 14.79
C SER A 46 1.50 -8.92 13.93
N TYR A 47 1.10 -10.19 14.04
CA TYR A 47 1.61 -11.29 13.22
C TYR A 47 1.33 -11.07 11.73
N LEU A 48 0.09 -10.75 11.37
CA LEU A 48 -0.31 -10.55 9.97
C LEU A 48 0.32 -9.28 9.37
N TYR A 49 0.53 -8.22 10.16
CA TYR A 49 1.27 -7.04 9.71
C TYR A 49 2.76 -7.31 9.51
N ALA A 50 3.37 -8.18 10.33
CA ALA A 50 4.73 -8.66 10.09
C ALA A 50 4.81 -9.50 8.80
N PHE A 51 3.83 -10.38 8.57
CA PHE A 51 3.70 -11.11 7.31
C PHE A 51 3.54 -10.17 6.12
N LEU A 52 2.67 -9.16 6.21
CA LEU A 52 2.50 -8.13 5.18
C LEU A 52 3.83 -7.45 4.85
N ALA A 53 4.58 -7.00 5.88
CA ALA A 53 5.85 -6.31 5.70
C ALA A 53 6.87 -7.19 4.96
N PHE A 54 6.99 -8.46 5.35
CA PHE A 54 7.89 -9.40 4.70
C PHE A 54 7.46 -9.73 3.27
N ALA A 55 6.17 -10.03 3.07
CA ALA A 55 5.61 -10.33 1.77
C ALA A 55 5.76 -9.15 0.80
N ASN A 56 5.63 -7.91 1.29
CA ASN A 56 5.84 -6.71 0.48
C ASN A 56 7.25 -6.66 -0.12
N ILE A 57 8.29 -7.03 0.65
CA ILE A 57 9.67 -7.09 0.13
C ILE A 57 9.78 -8.09 -1.04
N VAL A 58 9.14 -9.26 -0.90
CA VAL A 58 9.12 -10.30 -1.95
C VAL A 58 8.34 -9.83 -3.18
N TYR A 59 7.18 -9.21 -2.97
CA TYR A 59 6.31 -8.71 -4.04
C TYR A 59 6.93 -7.56 -4.83
N ILE A 60 7.69 -6.69 -4.16
CA ILE A 60 8.35 -5.55 -4.80
C ILE A 60 9.63 -5.99 -5.51
N TYR A 61 10.41 -6.91 -4.92
CA TYR A 61 11.70 -7.40 -5.45
C TYR A 61 12.66 -6.31 -5.96
N GLY A 62 12.57 -5.09 -5.38
CA GLY A 62 13.37 -3.92 -5.77
C GLY A 62 12.93 -3.21 -7.06
N MET A 63 11.73 -3.50 -7.56
CA MET A 63 11.24 -2.97 -8.84
C MET A 63 10.95 -1.46 -8.82
N ASP A 64 10.65 -0.87 -7.68
CA ASP A 64 10.50 0.59 -7.53
C ASP A 64 11.81 1.32 -7.82
N ALA A 65 12.92 0.84 -7.26
CA ALA A 65 14.25 1.38 -7.50
C ALA A 65 14.72 1.13 -8.94
N ALA A 66 14.47 -0.08 -9.47
CA ALA A 66 14.80 -0.42 -10.85
C ALA A 66 14.05 0.48 -11.84
N PHE A 67 12.74 0.64 -11.65
CA PHE A 67 11.91 1.52 -12.47
C PHE A 67 12.43 2.96 -12.46
N MET A 68 12.70 3.54 -11.28
CA MET A 68 13.24 4.90 -11.18
C MET A 68 14.58 5.06 -11.92
N LYS A 69 15.47 4.07 -11.80
CA LYS A 69 16.77 4.09 -12.48
C LYS A 69 16.59 4.09 -14.00
N PHE A 70 15.80 3.16 -14.54
CA PHE A 70 15.62 3.03 -15.99
C PHE A 70 14.82 4.17 -16.61
N ALA A 71 13.81 4.67 -15.92
CA ALA A 71 13.01 5.81 -16.38
C ALA A 71 13.82 7.12 -16.43
N THR A 72 14.84 7.27 -15.57
CA THR A 72 15.72 8.46 -15.58
C THR A 72 16.80 8.37 -16.67
N VAL A 73 17.27 7.17 -17.01
CA VAL A 73 18.35 6.98 -18.00
C VAL A 73 17.84 7.00 -19.44
N ASN A 74 16.63 6.49 -19.68
CA ASN A 74 16.06 6.34 -21.02
C ASN A 74 14.91 7.35 -21.27
N GLU A 75 15.22 8.65 -21.32
CA GLU A 75 14.21 9.72 -21.48
C GLU A 75 13.34 9.59 -22.75
N LYS A 76 13.85 8.94 -23.82
CA LYS A 76 13.10 8.77 -25.08
C LYS A 76 12.02 7.69 -25.03
N ASP A 77 12.09 6.77 -24.07
CA ASP A 77 11.22 5.59 -23.98
C ASP A 77 10.47 5.52 -22.63
N GLU A 78 10.23 6.66 -21.97
CA GLU A 78 9.61 6.74 -20.63
C GLU A 78 8.30 5.93 -20.54
N ARG A 79 7.45 6.01 -21.57
CA ARG A 79 6.19 5.24 -21.64
C ARG A 79 6.41 3.75 -21.79
N THR A 80 7.36 3.33 -22.63
CA THR A 80 7.69 1.91 -22.81
C THR A 80 8.28 1.32 -21.53
N VAL A 81 9.13 2.07 -20.82
CA VAL A 81 9.67 1.67 -19.50
C VAL A 81 8.54 1.55 -18.48
N PHE A 82 7.60 2.50 -18.46
CA PHE A 82 6.40 2.41 -17.61
C PHE A 82 5.54 1.19 -17.93
N SER A 83 5.12 0.99 -19.19
CA SER A 83 4.30 -0.13 -19.61
C SER A 83 4.94 -1.46 -19.25
N THR A 84 6.21 -1.65 -19.64
CA THR A 84 6.93 -2.91 -19.42
C THR A 84 7.04 -3.18 -17.92
N GLY A 85 7.43 -2.18 -17.13
CA GLY A 85 7.56 -2.32 -15.69
C GLY A 85 6.23 -2.60 -15.01
N TYR A 86 5.17 -1.86 -15.37
CA TYR A 86 3.84 -2.01 -14.79
C TYR A 86 3.21 -3.37 -15.13
N ILE A 87 3.28 -3.80 -16.38
CA ILE A 87 2.75 -5.09 -16.83
C ILE A 87 3.50 -6.23 -16.13
N PHE A 88 4.84 -6.16 -16.10
CA PHE A 88 5.67 -7.18 -15.44
C PHE A 88 5.36 -7.29 -13.94
N VAL A 89 5.29 -6.16 -13.23
CA VAL A 89 4.90 -6.12 -11.81
C VAL A 89 3.51 -6.70 -11.61
N THR A 90 2.55 -6.30 -12.45
CA THR A 90 1.16 -6.75 -12.30
C THR A 90 1.03 -8.26 -12.51
N ILE A 91 1.71 -8.83 -13.53
CA ILE A 91 1.69 -10.28 -13.82
C ILE A 91 2.37 -11.07 -12.69
N THR A 92 3.54 -10.62 -12.24
CA THR A 92 4.28 -11.29 -11.16
C THR A 92 3.52 -11.23 -9.83
N THR A 93 2.95 -10.07 -9.51
CA THR A 93 2.06 -9.87 -8.35
C THR A 93 0.84 -10.78 -8.43
N LEU A 94 0.20 -10.89 -9.60
CA LEU A 94 -0.93 -11.79 -9.80
C LEU A 94 -0.53 -13.25 -9.57
N ALA A 95 0.62 -13.69 -10.10
CA ALA A 95 1.13 -15.04 -9.90
C ALA A 95 1.39 -15.34 -8.41
N PHE A 96 2.07 -14.44 -7.70
CA PHE A 96 2.31 -14.58 -6.26
C PHE A 96 1.00 -14.61 -5.46
N SER A 97 0.03 -13.76 -5.79
CA SER A 97 -1.27 -13.75 -5.13
C SER A 97 -2.05 -15.03 -5.39
N VAL A 98 -2.02 -15.59 -6.60
CA VAL A 98 -2.64 -16.90 -6.89
C VAL A 98 -2.00 -17.99 -6.05
N ILE A 99 -0.66 -18.03 -5.97
CA ILE A 99 0.05 -19.00 -5.14
C ILE A 99 -0.38 -18.87 -3.67
N LEU A 100 -0.41 -17.65 -3.12
CA LEU A 100 -0.84 -17.42 -1.74
C LEU A 100 -2.30 -17.83 -1.52
N VAL A 101 -3.20 -17.58 -2.46
CA VAL A 101 -4.60 -18.04 -2.37
C VAL A 101 -4.68 -19.56 -2.37
N LEU A 102 -3.80 -20.28 -3.06
CA LEU A 102 -3.81 -21.75 -3.02
C LEU A 102 -3.32 -22.29 -1.67
N ILE A 103 -2.37 -21.62 -1.01
CA ILE A 103 -1.75 -22.08 0.24
C ILE A 103 -2.30 -21.42 1.51
N HIS A 104 -3.19 -20.42 1.41
CA HIS A 104 -3.61 -19.61 2.58
C HIS A 104 -4.21 -20.43 3.73
N LYS A 105 -4.93 -21.51 3.44
CA LYS A 105 -5.50 -22.38 4.47
C LYS A 105 -4.41 -23.14 5.24
N TRP A 106 -3.37 -23.58 4.54
CA TRP A 106 -2.22 -24.21 5.18
C TRP A 106 -1.45 -23.19 6.04
N LEU A 107 -1.24 -21.97 5.54
CA LEU A 107 -0.64 -20.89 6.31
C LEU A 107 -1.45 -20.55 7.58
N ALA A 108 -2.79 -20.53 7.47
CA ALA A 108 -3.66 -20.29 8.61
C ALA A 108 -3.60 -21.42 9.64
N TYR A 109 -3.47 -22.67 9.20
CA TYR A 109 -3.31 -23.82 10.09
C TYR A 109 -1.98 -23.79 10.85
N GLU A 110 -0.86 -23.59 10.15
CA GLU A 110 0.48 -23.53 10.78
C GLU A 110 0.64 -22.35 11.73
N ALA A 111 -0.08 -21.26 11.48
CA ALA A 111 -0.07 -20.09 12.35
C ALA A 111 -1.01 -20.20 13.56
N ASP A 112 -1.77 -21.30 13.69
CA ASP A 112 -2.86 -21.47 14.66
C ASP A 112 -3.98 -20.41 14.51
N LEU A 113 -4.21 -19.97 13.27
CA LEU A 113 -5.17 -18.92 12.89
C LEU A 113 -6.31 -19.45 12.01
N THR A 114 -6.67 -20.73 12.15
CA THR A 114 -7.68 -21.37 11.29
C THR A 114 -9.03 -20.62 11.31
N ASN A 115 -9.43 -20.07 12.46
CA ASN A 115 -10.65 -19.27 12.61
C ASN A 115 -10.60 -17.91 11.87
N TYR A 116 -9.39 -17.46 11.51
CA TYR A 116 -9.12 -16.19 10.84
C TYR A 116 -8.65 -16.40 9.39
N SER A 117 -8.90 -17.57 8.80
CA SER A 117 -8.51 -17.90 7.43
C SER A 117 -9.01 -16.88 6.39
N ASN A 118 -10.16 -16.23 6.64
CA ASN A 118 -10.68 -15.18 5.77
C ASN A 118 -9.81 -13.91 5.77
N ILE A 119 -9.12 -13.62 6.88
CA ILE A 119 -8.24 -12.46 6.98
C ILE A 119 -7.03 -12.60 6.04
N PHE A 120 -6.53 -13.82 5.85
CA PHE A 120 -5.47 -14.07 4.86
C PHE A 120 -5.88 -13.64 3.45
N LEU A 121 -7.16 -13.80 3.08
CA LEU A 121 -7.64 -13.32 1.77
C LEU A 121 -7.58 -11.79 1.68
N TYR A 122 -7.97 -11.06 2.75
CA TYR A 122 -7.81 -9.61 2.78
C TYR A 122 -6.34 -9.21 2.64
N VAL A 123 -5.45 -9.87 3.38
CA VAL A 123 -4.00 -9.64 3.33
C VAL A 123 -3.44 -9.84 1.91
N ILE A 124 -3.85 -10.91 1.21
CA ILE A 124 -3.39 -11.18 -0.16
C ILE A 124 -3.88 -10.11 -1.14
N VAL A 125 -5.13 -9.66 -1.01
CA VAL A 125 -5.67 -8.61 -1.88
C VAL A 125 -5.03 -7.25 -1.57
N ILE A 126 -4.73 -6.94 -0.30
CA ILE A 126 -3.96 -5.75 0.08
C ILE A 126 -2.59 -5.78 -0.58
N LEU A 127 -1.85 -6.89 -0.48
CA LEU A 127 -0.54 -7.05 -1.13
C LEU A 127 -0.61 -6.83 -2.63
N PHE A 128 -1.64 -7.40 -3.28
CA PHE A 128 -1.87 -7.22 -4.70
C PHE A 128 -2.05 -5.74 -5.06
N LEU A 129 -2.97 -5.04 -4.37
CA LEU A 129 -3.30 -3.64 -4.65
C LEU A 129 -2.12 -2.70 -4.34
N ASP A 130 -1.45 -2.90 -3.22
CA ASP A 130 -0.30 -2.08 -2.82
C ASP A 130 0.84 -2.22 -3.83
N THR A 131 1.12 -3.44 -4.28
CA THR A 131 2.17 -3.69 -5.28
C THR A 131 1.77 -3.18 -6.66
N ALA A 132 0.50 -3.32 -7.06
CA ALA A 132 0.02 -2.77 -8.33
C ALA A 132 0.11 -1.24 -8.38
N THR A 133 -0.07 -0.54 -7.24
CA THR A 133 0.07 0.92 -7.19
C THR A 133 1.50 1.43 -7.11
N LEU A 134 2.48 0.55 -6.92
CA LEU A 134 3.89 0.92 -6.72
C LEU A 134 4.50 1.68 -7.90
N ILE A 135 4.33 1.18 -9.11
CA ILE A 135 4.88 1.80 -10.33
C ILE A 135 4.19 3.14 -10.63
N PRO A 136 2.85 3.26 -10.60
CA PRO A 136 2.15 4.54 -10.73
C PRO A 136 2.55 5.58 -9.67
N PHE A 137 2.76 5.16 -8.42
CA PHE A 137 3.27 6.07 -7.39
C PHE A 137 4.71 6.51 -7.66
N SER A 138 5.57 5.61 -8.15
CA SER A 138 6.94 5.93 -8.54
C SER A 138 6.98 6.89 -9.72
N GLU A 139 6.07 6.73 -10.67
CA GLU A 139 5.88 7.62 -11.81
C GLU A 139 5.44 9.04 -11.40
N LEU A 140 4.51 9.16 -10.45
CA LEU A 140 4.14 10.48 -9.90
C LEU A 140 5.34 11.17 -9.24
N ARG A 141 6.22 10.42 -8.59
CA ARG A 141 7.46 10.95 -7.98
C ARG A 141 8.44 11.42 -9.06
N LEU A 142 8.66 10.62 -10.10
CA LEU A 142 9.53 10.97 -11.23
C LEU A 142 9.06 12.25 -11.94
N LYS A 143 7.76 12.35 -12.22
CA LYS A 143 7.13 13.53 -12.86
C LYS A 143 6.97 14.74 -11.93
N ARG A 144 7.57 14.72 -10.73
CA ARG A 144 7.47 15.78 -9.71
C ARG A 144 6.04 16.18 -9.36
N LYS A 145 5.09 15.24 -9.45
CA LYS A 145 3.68 15.47 -9.07
C LYS A 145 3.49 15.23 -7.56
N ALA A 146 4.34 15.87 -6.74
CA ALA A 146 4.42 15.71 -5.29
C ALA A 146 3.07 15.92 -4.59
N SER A 147 2.35 16.97 -4.99
CA SER A 147 1.01 17.28 -4.46
C SER A 147 0.01 16.14 -4.67
N LYS A 148 -0.01 15.54 -5.87
CA LYS A 148 -0.92 14.41 -6.15
C LYS A 148 -0.51 13.18 -5.35
N PHE A 149 0.78 12.86 -5.30
CA PHE A 149 1.30 11.74 -4.51
C PHE A 149 0.89 11.85 -3.03
N ALA A 150 1.20 13.00 -2.40
CA ALA A 150 0.93 13.21 -0.99
C ALA A 150 -0.57 13.23 -0.69
N LEU A 151 -1.38 13.85 -1.54
CA LEU A 151 -2.83 13.87 -1.37
C LEU A 151 -3.43 12.47 -1.38
N ILE A 152 -3.03 11.62 -2.34
CA ILE A 152 -3.51 10.24 -2.42
C ILE A 152 -3.11 9.46 -1.15
N LYS A 153 -1.85 9.59 -0.71
CA LYS A 153 -1.37 8.91 0.51
C LYS A 153 -2.11 9.39 1.76
N ILE A 154 -2.31 10.69 1.93
CA ILE A 154 -3.05 11.25 3.06
C ILE A 154 -4.50 10.76 3.06
N ILE A 155 -5.20 10.80 1.91
CA ILE A 155 -6.58 10.32 1.82
C ILE A 155 -6.65 8.81 2.10
N ASN A 156 -5.71 8.01 1.59
CA ASN A 156 -5.60 6.58 1.93
C ASN A 156 -5.52 6.38 3.45
N ILE A 157 -4.65 7.10 4.15
CA ILE A 157 -4.51 7.01 5.60
C ILE A 157 -5.80 7.43 6.31
N LEU A 158 -6.43 8.52 5.88
CA LEU A 158 -7.69 9.00 6.46
C LEU A 158 -8.84 8.00 6.25
N ILE A 159 -8.92 7.36 5.08
CA ILE A 159 -9.89 6.29 4.81
C ILE A 159 -9.61 5.12 5.75
N ASN A 160 -8.35 4.68 5.86
CA ASN A 160 -7.98 3.56 6.72
C ASN A 160 -8.34 3.83 8.20
N VAL A 161 -7.91 4.98 8.72
CA VAL A 161 -8.13 5.36 10.13
C VAL A 161 -9.63 5.59 10.39
N GLY A 162 -10.30 6.34 9.51
CA GLY A 162 -11.73 6.64 9.63
C GLY A 162 -12.60 5.38 9.59
N LEU A 163 -12.30 4.44 8.70
CA LEU A 163 -13.00 3.15 8.63
C LEU A 163 -12.69 2.29 9.86
N ASN A 164 -11.46 2.29 10.37
CA ASN A 164 -11.13 1.58 11.60
C ASN A 164 -12.03 2.05 12.76
N PHE A 165 -12.09 3.35 13.02
CA PHE A 165 -12.96 3.89 14.05
C PHE A 165 -14.44 3.56 13.79
N THR A 166 -14.90 3.70 12.54
CA THR A 166 -16.31 3.48 12.20
C THR A 166 -16.72 2.02 12.35
N LEU A 167 -15.96 1.08 11.80
CA LEU A 167 -16.27 -0.35 11.82
C LEU A 167 -16.15 -0.92 13.24
N ILE A 168 -15.14 -0.49 14.00
CA ILE A 168 -14.89 -1.01 15.35
C ILE A 168 -15.87 -0.41 16.37
N LEU A 169 -16.05 0.92 16.39
CA LEU A 169 -16.90 1.57 17.41
C LEU A 169 -18.40 1.46 17.10
N LYS A 170 -18.79 1.70 15.85
CA LYS A 170 -20.22 1.78 15.48
C LYS A 170 -20.79 0.40 15.14
N TYR A 171 -20.06 -0.38 14.35
CA TYR A 171 -20.52 -1.68 13.88
C TYR A 171 -20.05 -2.86 14.74
N LYS A 172 -19.17 -2.62 15.71
CA LYS A 172 -18.61 -3.64 16.61
C LYS A 172 -18.02 -4.83 15.85
N PHE A 173 -17.43 -4.57 14.69
CA PHE A 173 -16.66 -5.58 13.98
C PHE A 173 -15.43 -5.92 14.80
N GLY A 174 -15.03 -7.19 14.76
CA GLY A 174 -13.80 -7.66 15.39
C GLY A 174 -12.55 -7.21 14.62
N ILE A 175 -11.46 -7.94 14.83
CA ILE A 175 -10.15 -7.67 14.22
C ILE A 175 -10.17 -7.57 12.68
N GLU A 176 -11.12 -8.23 12.01
CA GLU A 176 -11.31 -8.15 10.56
C GLU A 176 -11.48 -6.70 10.06
N ALA A 177 -12.06 -5.82 10.88
CA ALA A 177 -12.25 -4.41 10.56
C ALA A 177 -10.94 -3.70 10.17
N ILE A 178 -9.83 -4.09 10.81
CA ILE A 178 -8.52 -3.50 10.56
C ILE A 178 -8.07 -3.77 9.12
N PHE A 179 -8.24 -5.03 8.69
CA PHE A 179 -7.86 -5.48 7.36
C PHE A 179 -8.84 -5.00 6.30
N ILE A 180 -10.14 -4.98 6.58
CA ILE A 180 -11.15 -4.40 5.68
C ILE A 180 -10.89 -2.90 5.46
N SER A 181 -10.53 -2.17 6.52
CA SER A 181 -10.19 -0.74 6.42
C SER A 181 -8.92 -0.52 5.59
N ASN A 182 -7.93 -1.40 5.70
CA ASN A 182 -6.71 -1.35 4.90
C ASN A 182 -7.01 -1.68 3.43
N LEU A 183 -7.75 -2.75 3.19
CA LEU A 183 -8.20 -3.15 1.87
C LEU A 183 -8.96 -2.02 1.15
N ALA A 184 -9.88 -1.35 1.84
CA ALA A 184 -10.63 -0.22 1.29
C ALA A 184 -9.70 0.96 0.92
N ALA A 185 -8.71 1.26 1.75
CA ALA A 185 -7.74 2.32 1.50
C ALA A 185 -6.81 2.00 0.31
N SER A 186 -6.32 0.76 0.23
CA SER A 186 -5.52 0.28 -0.90
C SER A 186 -6.33 0.27 -2.20
N ALA A 187 -7.59 -0.19 -2.15
CA ALA A 187 -8.50 -0.16 -3.29
C ALA A 187 -8.77 1.27 -3.78
N PHE A 188 -9.01 2.21 -2.86
CA PHE A 188 -9.12 3.63 -3.20
C PHE A 188 -7.88 4.14 -3.94
N SER A 189 -6.68 3.80 -3.43
CA SER A 189 -5.43 4.27 -4.04
C SER A 189 -5.26 3.72 -5.46
N PHE A 190 -5.59 2.43 -5.64
CA PHE A 190 -5.58 1.80 -6.95
C PHE A 190 -6.54 2.49 -7.92
N VAL A 191 -7.80 2.69 -7.52
CA VAL A 191 -8.82 3.35 -8.36
C VAL A 191 -8.40 4.76 -8.76
N VAL A 192 -7.88 5.55 -7.82
CA VAL A 192 -7.42 6.92 -8.10
C VAL A 192 -6.20 6.96 -9.01
N LEU A 193 -5.39 5.90 -9.04
CA LEU A 193 -4.22 5.78 -9.91
C LEU A 193 -4.53 5.21 -11.29
N ILE A 194 -5.73 4.66 -11.54
CA ILE A 194 -6.15 4.16 -12.86
C ILE A 194 -5.90 5.18 -13.99
N PRO A 195 -6.24 6.47 -13.87
CA PRO A 195 -5.95 7.45 -14.92
C PRO A 195 -4.45 7.62 -15.20
N THR A 196 -3.60 7.47 -14.17
CA THR A 196 -2.13 7.54 -14.32
C THR A 196 -1.61 6.28 -15.02
N ILE A 197 -2.21 5.13 -14.74
CA ILE A 197 -1.91 3.87 -15.41
C ILE A 197 -2.27 3.96 -16.90
N ILE A 198 -3.52 4.30 -17.22
CA ILE A 198 -4.02 4.37 -18.61
C ILE A 198 -3.26 5.42 -19.43
N SER A 199 -2.97 6.59 -18.85
CA SER A 199 -2.28 7.68 -19.57
C SER A 199 -0.82 7.37 -19.93
N ASN A 200 -0.18 6.42 -19.23
CA ASN A 200 1.23 6.09 -19.43
C ASN A 200 1.42 4.69 -20.03
N LEU A 201 0.35 3.91 -20.19
CA LEU A 201 0.38 2.64 -20.92
C LEU A 201 0.44 2.90 -22.43
N ASP A 202 1.57 2.56 -23.02
CA ASP A 202 1.70 2.25 -24.46
C ASP A 202 1.51 0.74 -24.67
N PHE A 203 0.73 0.35 -25.69
CA PHE A 203 0.50 -1.03 -26.12
C PHE A 203 1.25 -1.35 -27.41
#